data_AF-A0A1M7IWX7-F1
#
_entry.id   AF-A0A1M7IWX7-F1
#
_cell.length_a   1.000
_cell.length_b   1.000
_cell.length_c   1.000
_cell.angle_alpha   90.00
_cell.angle_beta   90.00
_cell.angle_gamma   90.00
#
_symmetry.space_group_name_H-M   'P 1'
#
loop_
_entity.id
_entity.type
_entity.pdbx_description
1 polymer ?
#
loop_
_entity_poly.entity_id
_entity_poly.type
_entity_poly.pdbx_seq_one_letter_code
_entity_poly.pdbx_strand_id
1 'polypeptide(L)'
;MAGGKLTPRQKMINLMYLVFIAMLAMNVSKEVISAFGLMNEKFEAANTTSETTNEGLLTSLDQKAAEAKGEFAIAAVTAHKVEAISKEFYTYIGTLKAQAVKGFEIDKETGKMPYESMDRGDNIDDWFTGDGYTAKGNAIIAAIQKYKTDLKAALGTDKKYANIIAEVEKKFDVSDVKNKEGIKEKYLAYHFKGFPAIASAAKLSAWQNDVQKTESDVYNSALGKAAVAAASYSNYQAIVVLDKNAYFQGEKVTGKVVLGRYDENTKPTSFQGPGQIVNGQAVISLTAGGVGEQNINGQFTFLEDGKNIPLKFKGTYVVVPRPNSATISADKMNVVYRGVVNPISVSFAGVADNKVVASAPGLSSAGKPGKYNMSPGSGTEATISVTGTLPNGDKVTDKKTFRIKGIPGPTGTIRGEMGVVKGPRSNLEIATIGAKLLDFDFEVGLDVVGFNMKIAGQPTVVVTGNKLNAQCKQVLSRAGKGDQVTISEIKTKLVGAGSYLLPRTAPVIYEIQ
;
A
#
# COMPACT_ATOMS: atom_id res chain seq x y z
N MET A 1 -73.40 -71.50 30.59
CA MET A 1 -72.20 -72.30 30.93
C MET A 1 -71.86 -72.05 32.39
N ALA A 2 -71.74 -73.15 33.14
CA ALA A 2 -71.58 -73.33 34.60
C ALA A 2 -71.21 -72.10 35.46
N GLY A 3 -72.23 -71.47 36.05
CA GLY A 3 -72.10 -70.58 37.21
C GLY A 3 -72.01 -71.40 38.50
N GLY A 4 -70.86 -72.02 38.76
CA GLY A 4 -70.58 -72.61 40.07
C GLY A 4 -70.45 -71.50 41.13
N LYS A 5 -71.22 -71.57 42.22
CA LYS A 5 -71.08 -70.69 43.38
C LYS A 5 -69.69 -70.91 44.01
N LEU A 6 -68.68 -70.16 43.54
CA LEU A 6 -67.35 -70.12 44.14
C LEU A 6 -67.48 -69.78 45.63
N THR A 7 -66.83 -70.58 46.47
CA THR A 7 -66.82 -70.34 47.92
C THR A 7 -66.20 -68.96 48.22
N PRO A 8 -66.58 -68.27 49.32
CA PRO A 8 -65.97 -66.98 49.69
C PRO A 8 -64.43 -67.04 49.72
N ARG A 9 -63.85 -68.18 50.10
CA ARG A 9 -62.40 -68.44 50.05
C ARG A 9 -61.84 -68.42 48.63
N GLN A 10 -62.49 -69.05 47.66
CA GLN A 10 -62.07 -69.01 46.25
C GLN A 10 -62.26 -67.61 45.63
N LYS A 11 -63.28 -66.85 46.03
CA LYS A 11 -63.42 -65.45 45.60
C LYS A 11 -62.28 -64.57 46.13
N MET A 12 -61.87 -64.76 47.39
CA MET A 12 -60.72 -64.07 47.97
C MET A 12 -59.42 -64.46 47.27
N ILE A 13 -59.20 -65.75 47.00
CA ILE A 13 -58.03 -66.22 46.26
C ILE A 13 -58.01 -65.63 44.85
N ASN A 14 -59.13 -65.67 44.12
CA ASN A 14 -59.20 -65.09 42.77
C ASN A 14 -58.98 -63.57 42.78
N LEU A 15 -59.49 -62.85 43.80
CA LEU A 15 -59.23 -61.42 43.95
C LEU A 15 -57.75 -61.15 44.26
N MET A 16 -57.11 -61.95 45.12
CA MET A 16 -55.67 -61.83 45.38
C MET A 16 -54.84 -62.13 44.13
N TYR A 17 -55.18 -63.16 43.35
CA TYR A 17 -54.51 -63.44 42.07
C TYR A 17 -54.72 -62.30 41.07
N LEU A 18 -55.91 -61.71 41.01
CA LEU A 18 -56.19 -60.59 40.11
C LEU A 18 -55.43 -59.33 40.53
N VAL A 19 -55.34 -59.04 41.84
CA VAL A 19 -54.53 -57.95 42.40
C VAL A 19 -53.04 -58.23 42.19
N PHE A 20 -52.57 -59.47 42.36
CA PHE A 20 -51.18 -59.84 42.15
C PHE A 20 -50.76 -59.77 40.67
N ILE A 21 -51.61 -60.25 39.76
CA ILE A 21 -51.41 -60.13 38.31
C ILE A 21 -51.46 -58.64 37.90
N ALA A 22 -52.38 -57.85 38.47
CA ALA A 22 -52.41 -56.41 38.25
C ALA A 22 -51.14 -55.71 38.79
N MET A 23 -50.64 -56.11 39.97
CA MET A 23 -49.38 -55.59 40.53
C MET A 23 -48.16 -55.99 39.69
N LEU A 24 -48.08 -57.23 39.21
CA LEU A 24 -47.03 -57.67 38.29
C LEU A 24 -47.10 -56.94 36.94
N ALA A 25 -48.31 -56.63 36.46
CA ALA A 25 -48.51 -55.87 35.22
C ALA A 25 -48.26 -54.36 35.39
N MET A 26 -48.39 -53.81 36.60
CA MET A 26 -48.10 -52.40 36.92
C MET A 26 -46.61 -52.11 37.10
N ASN A 27 -45.79 -53.13 37.42
CA ASN A 27 -44.36 -52.96 37.54
C ASN A 27 -43.69 -53.16 36.17
N VAL A 28 -42.95 -52.16 35.72
CA VAL A 28 -42.16 -52.22 34.48
C VAL A 28 -41.12 -53.35 34.60
N SER A 29 -40.84 -54.07 33.51
CA SER A 29 -39.85 -55.15 33.55
C SER A 29 -38.48 -54.60 33.95
N LYS A 30 -37.79 -55.34 34.82
CA LYS A 30 -36.48 -54.96 35.36
C LYS A 30 -35.47 -54.62 34.26
N GLU A 31 -35.42 -55.45 33.24
CA GLU A 31 -34.58 -55.28 32.05
C GLU A 31 -34.81 -53.94 31.32
N VAL A 32 -36.05 -53.44 31.27
CA VAL A 32 -36.39 -52.14 30.66
C VAL A 32 -35.90 -50.98 31.53
N ILE A 33 -35.99 -51.11 32.84
CA ILE A 33 -35.50 -50.10 33.79
C ILE A 33 -33.96 -50.02 33.76
N SER A 34 -33.29 -51.16 33.73
CA SER A 34 -31.84 -51.25 33.47
C SER A 34 -31.43 -50.58 32.16
N ALA A 35 -32.20 -50.75 31.08
CA ALA A 35 -31.92 -50.11 29.81
C ALA A 35 -31.98 -48.57 29.90
N PHE A 36 -32.92 -48.01 30.67
CA PHE A 36 -32.94 -46.57 30.96
C PHE A 36 -31.72 -46.12 31.77
N GLY A 37 -31.24 -46.95 32.70
CA GLY A 37 -29.98 -46.72 33.41
C GLY A 37 -28.78 -46.61 32.46
N LEU A 38 -28.65 -47.56 31.52
CA LEU A 38 -27.60 -47.52 30.49
C LEU A 38 -27.71 -46.30 29.57
N MET A 39 -28.93 -45.87 29.21
CA MET A 39 -29.13 -44.64 28.46
C MET A 39 -28.67 -43.41 29.26
N ASN A 40 -29.01 -43.33 30.54
CA ASN A 40 -28.56 -42.25 31.40
C ASN A 40 -27.03 -42.20 31.50
N GLU A 41 -26.37 -43.33 31.75
CA GLU A 41 -24.90 -43.43 31.78
C GLU A 41 -24.27 -42.93 30.48
N LYS A 42 -24.83 -43.34 29.33
CA LYS A 42 -24.35 -42.90 28.03
C LYS A 42 -24.49 -41.39 27.84
N PHE A 43 -25.63 -40.80 28.22
CA PHE A 43 -25.84 -39.36 28.12
C PHE A 43 -24.94 -38.59 29.08
N GLU A 44 -24.76 -39.06 30.32
CA GLU A 44 -23.85 -38.42 31.28
C GLU A 44 -22.39 -38.46 30.81
N ALA A 45 -21.92 -39.60 30.31
CA ALA A 45 -20.58 -39.71 29.73
C ALA A 45 -20.40 -38.78 28.51
N ALA A 46 -21.43 -38.65 27.66
CA ALA A 46 -21.42 -37.72 26.55
C ALA A 46 -21.40 -36.25 27.01
N ASN A 47 -22.11 -35.91 28.10
CA ASN A 47 -22.14 -34.57 28.66
C ASN A 47 -20.78 -34.17 29.24
N THR A 48 -20.14 -35.04 30.01
CA THR A 48 -18.77 -34.81 30.53
C THR A 48 -17.77 -34.63 29.40
N THR A 49 -17.88 -35.44 28.34
CA THR A 49 -17.00 -35.30 27.16
C THR A 49 -17.25 -33.98 26.42
N SER A 50 -18.52 -33.59 26.30
CA SER A 50 -18.92 -32.36 25.60
C SER A 50 -18.45 -31.12 26.37
N GLU A 51 -18.49 -31.15 27.70
CA GLU A 51 -17.99 -30.06 28.55
C GLU A 51 -16.50 -29.76 28.27
N THR A 52 -15.64 -30.78 28.30
CA THR A 52 -14.21 -30.61 27.97
C THR A 52 -13.99 -30.18 26.51
N THR A 53 -14.80 -30.70 25.58
CA THR A 53 -14.71 -30.32 24.17
C THR A 53 -15.12 -28.85 23.95
N ASN A 54 -16.19 -28.42 24.60
CA ASN A 54 -16.72 -27.06 24.53
C ASN A 54 -15.76 -26.05 25.15
N GLU A 55 -15.15 -26.38 26.30
CA GLU A 55 -14.09 -25.57 26.89
C GLU A 55 -12.89 -25.41 25.94
N GLY A 56 -12.48 -26.49 25.27
CA GLY A 56 -11.40 -26.45 24.28
C GLY A 56 -11.73 -25.59 23.05
N LEU A 57 -12.97 -25.68 22.54
CA LEU A 57 -13.45 -24.86 21.43
C LEU A 57 -13.51 -23.37 21.80
N LEU A 58 -14.04 -23.06 22.99
CA LEU A 58 -14.13 -21.69 23.50
C LEU A 58 -12.74 -21.09 23.71
N THR A 59 -11.83 -21.83 24.35
CA THR A 59 -10.43 -21.41 24.53
C THR A 59 -9.74 -21.11 23.20
N SER A 60 -9.97 -21.96 22.19
CA SER A 60 -9.41 -21.76 20.85
C SER A 60 -9.97 -20.50 20.19
N LEU A 61 -11.26 -20.22 20.36
CA LEU A 61 -11.90 -19.01 19.86
C LEU A 61 -11.35 -17.76 20.57
N ASP A 62 -11.15 -17.82 21.89
CA ASP A 62 -10.60 -16.71 22.69
C ASP A 62 -9.16 -16.41 22.32
N GLN A 63 -8.35 -17.45 22.08
CA GLN A 63 -6.99 -17.27 21.58
C GLN A 63 -7.00 -16.54 20.23
N LYS A 64 -7.83 -16.98 19.27
CA LYS A 64 -7.96 -16.30 17.97
C LYS A 64 -8.51 -14.89 18.11
N ALA A 65 -9.43 -14.65 19.03
CA ALA A 65 -9.96 -13.32 19.31
C ALA A 65 -8.88 -12.37 19.88
N ALA A 66 -8.02 -12.86 20.76
CA ALA A 66 -6.92 -12.07 21.34
C ALA A 66 -5.83 -11.74 20.29
N GLU A 67 -5.48 -12.72 19.46
CA GLU A 67 -4.43 -12.62 18.45
C GLU A 67 -4.88 -11.80 17.23
N ALA A 68 -5.98 -12.19 16.59
CA ALA A 68 -6.44 -11.63 15.32
C ALA A 68 -7.49 -10.51 15.46
N LYS A 69 -8.19 -10.44 16.59
CA LYS A 69 -9.23 -9.44 16.88
C LYS A 69 -10.32 -9.40 15.80
N GLY A 70 -10.95 -8.23 15.59
CA GLY A 70 -11.97 -8.02 14.57
C GLY A 70 -13.16 -8.97 14.72
N GLU A 71 -13.47 -9.70 13.65
CA GLU A 71 -14.57 -10.67 13.61
C GLU A 71 -14.45 -11.78 14.65
N PHE A 72 -13.23 -12.20 15.01
CA PHE A 72 -13.03 -13.23 16.04
C PHE A 72 -13.41 -12.73 17.43
N ALA A 73 -13.17 -11.44 17.73
CA ALA A 73 -13.60 -10.84 19.00
C ALA A 73 -15.13 -10.73 19.08
N ILE A 74 -15.80 -10.40 17.97
CA ILE A 74 -17.28 -10.38 17.91
C ILE A 74 -17.84 -11.80 18.09
N ALA A 75 -17.20 -12.79 17.47
CA ALA A 75 -17.55 -14.20 17.63
C ALA A 75 -17.38 -14.69 19.07
N ALA A 76 -16.27 -14.34 19.75
CA ALA A 76 -16.01 -14.69 21.14
C ALA A 76 -17.06 -14.09 22.09
N VAL A 77 -17.42 -12.82 21.92
CA VAL A 77 -18.50 -12.18 22.70
C VAL A 77 -19.84 -12.92 22.52
N THR A 78 -20.12 -13.40 21.31
CA THR A 78 -21.34 -14.18 21.04
C THR A 78 -21.26 -15.55 21.70
N ALA A 79 -20.10 -16.22 21.64
CA ALA A 79 -19.86 -17.51 22.26
C ALA A 79 -20.03 -17.45 23.78
N HIS A 80 -19.40 -16.51 24.48
CA HIS A 80 -19.55 -16.36 25.95
C HIS A 80 -20.98 -16.03 26.40
N LYS A 81 -21.76 -15.33 25.58
CA LYS A 81 -23.19 -15.15 25.89
C LYS A 81 -23.92 -16.49 25.87
N VAL A 82 -23.65 -17.32 24.86
CA VAL A 82 -24.24 -18.66 24.75
C VAL A 82 -23.72 -19.59 25.84
N GLU A 83 -22.45 -19.50 26.22
CA GLU A 83 -21.87 -20.22 27.36
C GLU A 83 -22.69 -19.98 28.64
N ALA A 84 -22.90 -18.71 28.98
CA ALA A 84 -23.62 -18.33 30.19
C ALA A 84 -25.08 -18.83 30.17
N ILE A 85 -25.77 -18.67 29.03
CA ILE A 85 -27.17 -19.10 28.85
C ILE A 85 -27.29 -20.63 28.93
N SER A 86 -26.40 -21.35 28.24
CA SER A 86 -26.37 -22.81 28.24
C SER A 86 -26.03 -23.37 29.61
N LYS A 87 -25.06 -22.77 30.31
CA LYS A 87 -24.67 -23.16 31.67
C LYS A 87 -25.81 -22.96 32.67
N GLU A 88 -26.49 -21.82 32.63
CA GLU A 88 -27.66 -21.55 33.49
C GLU A 88 -28.72 -22.65 33.33
N PHE A 89 -29.09 -22.97 32.09
CA PHE A 89 -30.11 -23.98 31.82
C PHE A 89 -29.64 -25.41 32.11
N TYR A 90 -28.39 -25.75 31.77
CA TYR A 90 -27.79 -27.07 32.06
C TYR A 90 -27.75 -27.34 33.57
N THR A 91 -27.33 -26.35 34.37
CA THR A 91 -27.35 -26.45 35.84
C THR A 91 -28.77 -26.59 36.36
N TYR A 92 -29.73 -25.82 35.82
CA TYR A 92 -31.13 -25.93 36.19
C TYR A 92 -31.69 -27.34 35.92
N ILE A 93 -31.43 -27.93 34.75
CA ILE A 93 -31.80 -29.33 34.44
C ILE A 93 -31.15 -30.29 35.45
N GLY A 94 -29.90 -30.03 35.84
CA GLY A 94 -29.20 -30.79 36.88
C GLY A 94 -29.96 -30.81 38.21
N THR A 95 -30.56 -29.68 38.62
CA THR A 95 -31.40 -29.61 39.83
C THR A 95 -32.68 -30.45 39.69
N LEU A 96 -33.30 -30.48 38.51
CA LEU A 96 -34.48 -31.30 38.23
C LEU A 96 -34.14 -32.79 38.25
N LYS A 97 -32.97 -33.16 37.70
CA LYS A 97 -32.47 -34.54 37.72
C LYS A 97 -32.19 -35.01 39.15
N ALA A 98 -31.53 -34.16 39.95
CA ALA A 98 -31.27 -34.43 41.37
C ALA A 98 -32.59 -34.61 42.17
N GLN A 99 -33.63 -33.84 41.84
CA GLN A 99 -34.95 -34.04 42.40
C GLN A 99 -35.53 -35.40 41.99
N ALA A 100 -35.50 -35.76 40.71
CA ALA A 100 -36.07 -37.02 40.20
C ALA A 100 -35.48 -38.27 40.88
N VAL A 101 -34.17 -38.27 41.14
CA VAL A 101 -33.45 -39.40 41.75
C VAL A 101 -33.32 -39.32 43.27
N LYS A 102 -34.03 -38.39 43.92
CA LYS A 102 -33.94 -38.18 45.36
C LYS A 102 -34.31 -39.46 46.14
N GLY A 103 -33.52 -39.79 47.15
CA GLY A 103 -33.75 -40.97 47.99
C GLY A 103 -33.19 -42.29 47.43
N PHE A 104 -32.56 -42.25 46.24
CA PHE A 104 -31.78 -43.37 45.71
C PHE A 104 -30.29 -43.07 45.88
N GLU A 105 -29.61 -43.86 46.70
CA GLU A 105 -28.17 -43.72 46.94
C GLU A 105 -27.36 -44.48 45.90
N ILE A 106 -26.21 -43.93 45.52
CA ILE A 106 -25.26 -44.63 44.65
C ILE A 106 -24.69 -45.81 45.43
N ASP A 107 -24.79 -46.99 44.83
CA ASP A 107 -24.23 -48.21 45.38
C ASP A 107 -22.69 -48.11 45.41
N LYS A 108 -22.09 -48.37 46.58
CA LYS A 108 -20.66 -48.16 46.82
C LYS A 108 -19.77 -49.17 46.10
N GLU A 109 -20.29 -50.33 45.71
CA GLU A 109 -19.53 -51.40 45.05
C GLU A 109 -19.54 -51.21 43.52
N THR A 110 -20.68 -50.80 42.98
CA THR A 110 -20.89 -50.65 41.53
C THR A 110 -20.70 -49.22 41.02
N GLY A 111 -20.78 -48.22 41.91
CA GLY A 111 -20.73 -46.80 41.55
C GLY A 111 -21.96 -46.32 40.78
N LYS A 112 -23.05 -47.10 40.78
CA LYS A 112 -24.27 -46.85 40.00
C LYS A 112 -25.48 -46.65 40.91
N MET A 113 -26.50 -45.96 40.40
CA MET A 113 -27.78 -45.89 41.09
C MET A 113 -28.50 -47.25 41.00
N PRO A 114 -29.32 -47.63 41.99
CA PRO A 114 -30.06 -48.89 41.98
C PRO A 114 -31.24 -48.83 41.00
N TYR A 115 -30.95 -48.92 39.69
CA TYR A 115 -31.92 -48.70 38.60
C TYR A 115 -33.22 -49.46 38.84
N GLU A 116 -33.13 -50.74 39.18
CA GLU A 116 -34.28 -51.64 39.43
C GLU A 116 -35.22 -51.21 40.55
N SER A 117 -34.78 -50.30 41.42
CA SER A 117 -35.59 -49.73 42.51
C SER A 117 -36.18 -48.36 42.16
N MET A 118 -35.82 -47.80 41.00
CA MET A 118 -36.22 -46.47 40.52
C MET A 118 -37.42 -46.55 39.56
N ASP A 119 -38.37 -47.44 39.87
CA ASP A 119 -39.55 -47.73 39.05
C ASP A 119 -40.71 -46.73 39.24
N ARG A 120 -40.59 -45.84 40.25
CA ARG A 120 -41.60 -44.82 40.61
C ARG A 120 -41.15 -43.40 40.36
N GLY A 121 -42.12 -42.49 40.20
CA GLY A 121 -41.92 -41.08 39.86
C GLY A 121 -42.30 -40.09 40.97
N ASP A 122 -42.59 -40.57 42.17
CA ASP A 122 -43.22 -39.82 43.27
C ASP A 122 -42.45 -38.53 43.65
N ASN A 123 -41.13 -38.52 43.42
CA ASN A 123 -40.24 -37.39 43.71
C ASN A 123 -40.54 -36.11 42.93
N ILE A 124 -41.21 -36.20 41.79
CA ILE A 124 -41.52 -35.06 40.89
C ILE A 124 -43.03 -34.79 40.78
N ASP A 125 -43.85 -35.43 41.61
CA ASP A 125 -45.31 -35.18 41.63
C ASP A 125 -45.64 -33.73 42.00
N ASP A 126 -44.76 -33.06 42.75
CA ASP A 126 -44.91 -31.64 43.11
C ASP A 126 -44.75 -30.67 41.93
N TRP A 127 -44.50 -31.16 40.70
CA TRP A 127 -44.57 -30.40 39.47
C TRP A 127 -46.03 -30.25 38.95
N PHE A 128 -46.94 -31.12 39.40
CA PHE A 128 -48.28 -31.28 38.84
C PHE A 128 -49.38 -31.00 39.87
N THR A 129 -50.53 -30.52 39.42
CA THR A 129 -51.75 -30.40 40.26
C THR A 129 -52.97 -30.66 39.39
N GLY A 130 -53.64 -31.80 39.60
CA GLY A 130 -54.69 -32.27 38.71
C GLY A 130 -54.18 -32.41 37.27
N ASP A 131 -54.85 -31.72 36.35
CA ASP A 131 -54.48 -31.63 34.93
C ASP A 131 -53.52 -30.47 34.62
N GLY A 132 -53.16 -29.69 35.65
CA GLY A 132 -52.32 -28.50 35.56
C GLY A 132 -50.92 -28.66 36.14
N TYR A 133 -50.23 -27.53 36.24
CA TYR A 133 -48.90 -27.41 36.84
C TYR A 133 -48.98 -26.66 38.16
N THR A 134 -48.09 -27.02 39.09
CA THR A 134 -47.80 -26.19 40.26
C THR A 134 -46.97 -24.95 39.85
N ALA A 135 -46.63 -24.11 40.83
CA ALA A 135 -45.63 -23.06 40.64
C ALA A 135 -44.28 -23.61 40.13
N LYS A 136 -43.87 -24.80 40.60
CA LYS A 136 -42.65 -25.47 40.13
C LYS A 136 -42.76 -25.91 38.68
N GLY A 137 -43.86 -26.56 38.29
CA GLY A 137 -44.07 -26.97 36.90
C GLY A 137 -44.07 -25.78 35.93
N ASN A 138 -44.70 -24.65 36.31
CA ASN A 138 -44.65 -23.42 35.53
C ASN A 138 -43.23 -22.81 35.46
N ALA A 139 -42.45 -22.88 36.54
CA ALA A 139 -41.06 -22.42 36.55
C ALA A 139 -40.17 -23.23 35.58
N ILE A 140 -40.40 -24.54 35.46
CA ILE A 140 -39.67 -25.40 34.51
C ILE A 140 -39.96 -24.97 33.08
N ILE A 141 -41.24 -24.80 32.72
CA ILE A 141 -41.63 -24.30 31.39
C ILE A 141 -41.03 -22.92 31.12
N ALA A 142 -41.06 -22.02 32.10
CA ALA A 142 -40.49 -20.69 31.97
C ALA A 142 -38.98 -20.74 31.74
N ALA A 143 -38.24 -21.62 32.43
CA ALA A 143 -36.80 -21.81 32.22
C ALA A 143 -36.48 -22.31 30.81
N ILE A 144 -37.26 -23.26 30.29
CA ILE A 144 -37.10 -23.77 28.91
C ILE A 144 -37.38 -22.65 27.89
N GLN A 145 -38.43 -21.86 28.10
CA GLN A 145 -38.75 -20.73 27.21
C GLN A 145 -37.71 -19.61 27.28
N LYS A 146 -37.19 -19.32 28.49
CA LYS A 146 -36.10 -18.36 28.70
C LYS A 146 -34.85 -18.80 27.95
N TYR A 147 -34.44 -20.07 28.07
CA TYR A 147 -33.30 -20.61 27.32
C TYR A 147 -33.43 -20.38 25.81
N LYS A 148 -34.58 -20.74 25.21
CA LYS A 148 -34.83 -20.51 23.78
C LYS A 148 -34.76 -19.03 23.40
N THR A 149 -35.38 -18.18 24.21
CA THR A 149 -35.48 -16.74 23.94
C THR A 149 -34.12 -16.06 24.06
N ASP A 150 -33.38 -16.34 25.12
CA ASP A 150 -32.06 -15.78 25.38
C ASP A 150 -31.06 -16.25 24.31
N LEU A 151 -31.09 -17.53 23.94
CA LEU A 151 -30.23 -18.07 22.89
C LEU A 151 -30.51 -17.41 21.53
N LYS A 152 -31.78 -17.24 21.18
CA LYS A 152 -32.19 -16.54 19.95
C LYS A 152 -31.76 -15.08 19.96
N ALA A 153 -31.86 -14.40 21.10
CA ALA A 153 -31.40 -13.03 21.26
C ALA A 153 -29.87 -12.91 21.16
N ALA A 154 -29.12 -13.86 21.73
CA ALA A 154 -27.66 -13.89 21.67
C ALA A 154 -27.13 -14.13 20.24
N LEU A 155 -27.76 -15.04 19.49
CA LEU A 155 -27.36 -15.38 18.13
C LEU A 155 -27.88 -14.40 17.06
N GLY A 156 -28.95 -13.66 17.37
CA GLY A 156 -29.55 -12.67 16.47
C GLY A 156 -30.21 -13.31 15.24
N THR A 157 -30.26 -12.54 14.14
CA THR A 157 -30.96 -12.93 12.91
C THR A 157 -30.01 -13.38 11.80
N ASP A 158 -28.77 -13.74 12.13
CA ASP A 158 -27.80 -14.17 11.13
C ASP A 158 -28.17 -15.54 10.55
N LYS A 159 -28.14 -15.64 9.22
CA LYS A 159 -28.46 -16.88 8.52
C LYS A 159 -27.57 -18.06 8.94
N LYS A 160 -26.34 -17.81 9.38
CA LYS A 160 -25.41 -18.84 9.85
C LYS A 160 -25.92 -19.55 11.10
N TYR A 161 -26.71 -18.88 11.94
CA TYR A 161 -27.26 -19.45 13.17
C TYR A 161 -28.71 -19.91 13.05
N ALA A 162 -29.38 -19.64 11.92
CA ALA A 162 -30.79 -19.94 11.73
C ALA A 162 -31.14 -21.43 11.94
N ASN A 163 -30.29 -22.34 11.47
CA ASN A 163 -30.51 -23.78 11.64
C ASN A 163 -30.36 -24.22 13.10
N ILE A 164 -29.41 -23.62 13.84
CA ILE A 164 -29.21 -23.90 15.27
C ILE A 164 -30.43 -23.44 16.05
N ILE A 165 -30.92 -22.23 15.79
CA ILE A 165 -32.12 -21.69 16.44
C ILE A 165 -33.33 -22.58 16.15
N ALA A 166 -33.52 -23.01 14.89
CA ALA A 166 -34.62 -23.88 14.51
C ALA A 166 -34.53 -25.28 15.17
N GLU A 167 -33.33 -25.84 15.31
CA GLU A 167 -33.12 -27.10 16.03
C GLU A 167 -33.49 -26.96 17.51
N VAL A 168 -33.06 -25.87 18.17
CA VAL A 168 -33.38 -25.58 19.58
C VAL A 168 -34.88 -25.36 19.78
N GLU A 169 -35.51 -24.57 18.90
CA GLU A 169 -36.97 -24.34 18.95
C GLU A 169 -37.75 -25.65 18.82
N LYS A 170 -37.28 -26.58 17.98
CA LYS A 170 -37.90 -27.89 17.78
C LYS A 170 -37.66 -28.85 18.95
N LYS A 171 -36.43 -28.95 19.46
CA LYS A 171 -36.07 -29.88 20.56
C LYS A 171 -36.70 -29.47 21.88
N PHE A 172 -36.86 -28.17 22.10
CA PHE A 172 -37.47 -27.60 23.29
C PHE A 172 -38.85 -27.01 22.99
N ASP A 173 -39.60 -27.59 22.04
CA ASP A 173 -41.01 -27.30 21.87
C ASP A 173 -41.79 -27.90 23.03
N VAL A 174 -42.38 -27.04 23.85
CA VAL A 174 -43.12 -27.38 25.06
C VAL A 174 -44.63 -27.18 24.89
N SER A 175 -45.11 -27.17 23.65
CA SER A 175 -46.55 -27.16 23.35
C SER A 175 -47.22 -28.46 23.80
N ASP A 176 -48.53 -28.39 24.03
CA ASP A 176 -49.31 -29.55 24.48
C ASP A 176 -49.26 -30.70 23.46
N VAL A 177 -48.99 -31.90 23.96
CA VAL A 177 -48.80 -33.11 23.16
C VAL A 177 -50.12 -33.88 23.06
N LYS A 178 -50.47 -34.36 21.87
CA LYS A 178 -51.65 -35.22 21.70
C LYS A 178 -51.30 -36.66 22.07
N ASN A 179 -52.04 -37.23 23.01
CA ASN A 179 -51.94 -38.66 23.34
C ASN A 179 -52.62 -39.53 22.25
N LYS A 180 -52.64 -40.85 22.44
CA LYS A 180 -53.23 -41.81 21.47
C LYS A 180 -54.72 -41.57 21.20
N GLU A 181 -55.42 -40.91 22.11
CA GLU A 181 -56.85 -40.60 22.03
C GLU A 181 -57.11 -39.22 21.42
N GLY A 182 -56.05 -38.49 21.03
CA GLY A 182 -56.13 -37.16 20.45
C GLY A 182 -56.34 -36.04 21.47
N ILE A 183 -56.34 -36.36 22.76
CA ILE A 183 -56.47 -35.40 23.86
C ILE A 183 -55.12 -34.69 24.06
N LYS A 184 -55.17 -33.37 24.19
CA LYS A 184 -53.98 -32.55 24.48
C LYS A 184 -53.62 -32.68 25.95
N GLU A 185 -52.42 -33.16 26.23
CA GLU A 185 -51.81 -33.18 27.54
C GLU A 185 -50.67 -32.18 27.61
N LYS A 186 -50.53 -31.51 28.76
CA LYS A 186 -49.44 -30.55 28.94
C LYS A 186 -48.09 -31.27 28.87
N TYR A 187 -47.12 -30.66 28.19
CA TYR A 187 -45.81 -31.26 27.86
C TYR A 187 -45.15 -32.02 29.03
N LEU A 188 -44.90 -31.35 30.17
CA LEU A 188 -44.26 -32.00 31.33
C LEU A 188 -45.09 -33.17 31.89
N ALA A 189 -46.43 -33.10 31.84
CA ALA A 189 -47.26 -34.18 32.35
C ALA A 189 -47.12 -35.41 31.45
N TYR A 190 -47.22 -35.21 30.14
CA TYR A 190 -47.04 -36.27 29.14
C TYR A 190 -45.63 -36.92 29.22
N HIS A 191 -44.59 -36.12 29.49
CA HIS A 191 -43.21 -36.61 29.48
C HIS A 191 -42.71 -37.14 30.83
N PHE A 192 -43.29 -36.75 31.97
CA PHE A 192 -42.72 -37.06 33.30
C PHE A 192 -43.73 -37.56 34.35
N LYS A 193 -45.03 -37.25 34.24
CA LYS A 193 -46.02 -37.64 35.26
C LYS A 193 -46.19 -39.16 35.28
N GLY A 194 -45.90 -39.78 36.42
CA GLY A 194 -45.99 -41.24 36.59
C GLY A 194 -44.89 -42.05 35.86
N PHE A 195 -43.85 -41.40 35.33
CA PHE A 195 -42.69 -42.09 34.75
C PHE A 195 -41.72 -42.58 35.83
N PRO A 196 -41.03 -43.74 35.63
CA PRO A 196 -39.95 -44.18 36.50
C PRO A 196 -38.88 -43.10 36.69
N ALA A 197 -38.34 -42.95 37.90
CA ALA A 197 -37.33 -41.96 38.22
C ALA A 197 -36.10 -42.04 37.30
N ILE A 198 -35.65 -43.26 36.95
CA ILE A 198 -34.51 -43.44 36.04
C ILE A 198 -34.83 -43.02 34.60
N ALA A 199 -36.07 -43.21 34.15
CA ALA A 199 -36.50 -42.78 32.81
C ALA A 199 -36.60 -41.25 32.73
N SER A 200 -37.10 -40.62 33.80
CA SER A 200 -37.11 -39.16 33.95
C SER A 200 -35.69 -38.58 33.99
N ALA A 201 -34.78 -39.21 34.74
CA ALA A 201 -33.36 -38.82 34.77
C ALA A 201 -32.71 -38.94 33.39
N ALA A 202 -32.92 -40.06 32.68
CA ALA A 202 -32.38 -40.26 31.33
C ALA A 202 -32.88 -39.21 30.33
N LYS A 203 -34.18 -38.83 30.38
CA LYS A 203 -34.73 -37.75 29.53
C LYS A 203 -34.11 -36.39 29.85
N LEU A 204 -33.92 -36.07 31.13
CA LEU A 204 -33.26 -34.82 31.54
C LEU A 204 -31.78 -34.81 31.14
N SER A 205 -31.08 -35.94 31.25
CA SER A 205 -29.70 -36.09 30.76
C SER A 205 -29.61 -35.94 29.23
N ALA A 206 -30.63 -36.38 28.48
CA ALA A 206 -30.72 -36.11 27.05
C ALA A 206 -30.91 -34.61 26.74
N TRP A 207 -31.73 -33.90 27.51
CA TRP A 207 -31.83 -32.43 27.38
C TRP A 207 -30.51 -31.72 27.67
N GLN A 208 -29.78 -32.16 28.71
CA GLN A 208 -28.43 -31.69 28.98
C GLN A 208 -27.49 -31.91 27.78
N ASN A 209 -27.62 -33.06 27.11
CA ASN A 209 -26.84 -33.35 25.90
C ASN A 209 -27.21 -32.43 24.73
N ASP A 210 -28.51 -32.14 24.55
CA ASP A 210 -28.97 -31.21 23.53
C ASP A 210 -28.46 -29.78 23.75
N VAL A 211 -28.37 -29.33 25.00
CA VAL A 211 -27.78 -28.03 25.37
C VAL A 211 -26.29 -28.01 25.04
N GLN A 212 -25.54 -29.03 25.45
CA GLN A 212 -24.10 -29.14 25.19
C GLN A 212 -23.78 -29.19 23.69
N LYS A 213 -24.56 -29.96 22.91
CA LYS A 213 -24.43 -29.99 21.45
C LYS A 213 -24.70 -28.62 20.83
N THR A 214 -25.77 -27.96 21.26
CA THR A 214 -26.13 -26.62 20.76
C THR A 214 -24.99 -25.62 21.00
N GLU A 215 -24.38 -25.68 22.18
CA GLU A 215 -23.22 -24.88 22.54
C GLU A 215 -22.02 -25.17 21.61
N SER A 216 -21.68 -26.46 21.38
CA SER A 216 -20.64 -26.85 20.43
C SER A 216 -20.90 -26.33 19.01
N ASP A 217 -22.14 -26.43 18.55
CA ASP A 217 -22.56 -26.01 17.21
C ASP A 217 -22.42 -24.49 17.04
N VAL A 218 -22.74 -23.72 18.09
CA VAL A 218 -22.55 -22.27 18.11
C VAL A 218 -21.06 -21.92 18.06
N TYR A 219 -20.22 -22.55 18.87
CA TYR A 219 -18.77 -22.25 18.92
C TYR A 219 -18.11 -22.50 17.57
N ASN A 220 -18.37 -23.66 16.98
CA ASN A 220 -17.88 -23.99 15.64
C ASN A 220 -18.42 -23.03 14.57
N SER A 221 -19.71 -22.67 14.65
CA SER A 221 -20.32 -21.74 13.69
C SER A 221 -19.80 -20.31 13.84
N ALA A 222 -19.53 -19.85 15.05
CA ALA A 222 -19.00 -18.53 15.33
C ALA A 222 -17.55 -18.41 14.84
N LEU A 223 -16.71 -19.40 15.15
CA LEU A 223 -15.34 -19.47 14.62
C LEU A 223 -15.33 -19.51 13.09
N GLY A 224 -16.14 -20.40 12.49
CA GLY A 224 -16.24 -20.52 11.05
C GLY A 224 -16.77 -19.24 10.37
N LYS A 225 -17.75 -18.57 10.97
CA LYS A 225 -18.29 -17.29 10.47
C LYS A 225 -17.20 -16.21 10.48
N ALA A 226 -16.49 -16.06 11.60
CA ALA A 226 -15.40 -15.08 11.72
C ALA A 226 -14.28 -15.36 10.72
N ALA A 227 -13.88 -16.63 10.56
CA ALA A 227 -12.85 -17.02 9.61
C ALA A 227 -13.26 -16.72 8.15
N VAL A 228 -14.51 -17.00 7.77
CA VAL A 228 -15.02 -16.70 6.41
C VAL A 228 -15.07 -15.18 6.17
N ALA A 229 -15.54 -14.40 7.14
CA ALA A 229 -15.58 -12.95 7.03
C ALA A 229 -14.16 -12.35 6.92
N ALA A 230 -13.22 -12.84 7.73
CA ALA A 230 -11.82 -12.46 7.65
C ALA A 230 -11.20 -12.85 6.30
N ALA A 231 -11.50 -14.02 5.75
CA ALA A 231 -10.94 -14.48 4.47
C ALA A 231 -11.58 -13.84 3.23
N SER A 232 -12.63 -13.02 3.38
CA SER A 232 -13.37 -12.43 2.26
C SER A 232 -12.47 -11.61 1.32
N TYR A 233 -12.65 -11.78 0.02
CA TYR A 233 -11.96 -10.98 -1.01
C TYR A 233 -12.35 -9.50 -1.00
N SER A 234 -13.48 -9.14 -0.36
CA SER A 234 -13.86 -7.72 -0.14
C SER A 234 -12.82 -6.94 0.68
N ASN A 235 -11.97 -7.66 1.42
CA ASN A 235 -10.96 -7.12 2.32
C ASN A 235 -9.61 -6.88 1.59
N TYR A 236 -9.63 -6.80 0.27
CA TYR A 236 -8.44 -6.60 -0.56
C TYR A 236 -8.66 -5.50 -1.59
N GLN A 237 -7.57 -4.79 -1.90
CA GLN A 237 -7.48 -3.86 -3.02
C GLN A 237 -6.44 -4.37 -4.01
N ALA A 238 -6.74 -4.29 -5.30
CA ALA A 238 -5.77 -4.58 -6.35
C ALA A 238 -4.78 -3.41 -6.46
N ILE A 239 -3.50 -3.70 -6.29
CA ILE A 239 -2.42 -2.71 -6.30
C ILE A 239 -1.44 -3.08 -7.40
N VAL A 240 -1.16 -2.13 -8.28
CA VAL A 240 -0.09 -2.24 -9.27
C VAL A 240 1.21 -1.76 -8.63
N VAL A 241 2.21 -2.62 -8.59
CA VAL A 241 3.56 -2.34 -8.07
C VAL A 241 4.53 -2.42 -9.23
N LEU A 242 4.89 -1.27 -9.78
CA LEU A 242 5.89 -1.17 -10.85
C LEU A 242 7.31 -1.20 -10.26
N ASP A 243 8.28 -1.71 -11.01
CA ASP A 243 9.69 -1.70 -10.61
C ASP A 243 10.27 -0.27 -10.64
N LYS A 244 9.76 0.59 -11.55
CA LYS A 244 10.07 2.01 -11.68
C LYS A 244 8.80 2.78 -11.99
N ASN A 245 8.72 4.06 -11.61
CA ASN A 245 7.57 4.91 -11.91
C ASN A 245 7.82 5.89 -13.07
N ALA A 246 9.05 5.97 -13.57
CA ALA A 246 9.44 6.81 -14.69
C ALA A 246 10.20 5.97 -15.72
N TYR A 247 9.81 6.11 -16.98
CA TYR A 247 10.33 5.34 -18.12
C TYR A 247 10.57 6.26 -19.31
N PHE A 248 11.55 5.93 -20.15
CA PHE A 248 11.69 6.54 -21.46
C PHE A 248 10.72 5.92 -22.47
N GLN A 249 10.39 6.66 -23.54
CA GLN A 249 9.55 6.13 -24.61
C GLN A 249 10.23 4.89 -25.26
N GLY A 250 9.50 3.77 -25.31
CA GLY A 250 10.02 2.49 -25.82
C GLY A 250 10.71 1.60 -24.79
N GLU A 251 10.94 2.09 -23.56
CA GLU A 251 11.44 1.27 -22.45
C GLU A 251 10.35 0.28 -21.99
N LYS A 252 10.76 -0.96 -21.65
CA LYS A 252 9.82 -1.98 -21.17
C LYS A 252 9.37 -1.66 -19.74
N VAL A 253 8.07 -1.47 -19.55
CA VAL A 253 7.45 -1.34 -18.22
C VAL A 253 7.34 -2.73 -17.58
N THR A 254 7.86 -2.88 -16.36
CA THR A 254 7.84 -4.12 -15.59
C THR A 254 7.30 -3.88 -14.18
N GLY A 255 6.61 -4.89 -13.64
CA GLY A 255 5.96 -4.80 -12.33
C GLY A 255 5.09 -6.02 -12.04
N LYS A 256 4.32 -5.93 -10.95
CA LYS A 256 3.40 -6.96 -10.48
C LYS A 256 2.05 -6.33 -10.15
N VAL A 257 0.97 -7.10 -10.26
CA VAL A 257 -0.33 -6.74 -9.71
C VAL A 257 -0.59 -7.68 -8.54
N VAL A 258 -0.85 -7.12 -7.36
CA VAL A 258 -1.04 -7.87 -6.12
C VAL A 258 -2.36 -7.49 -5.47
N LEU A 259 -2.93 -8.40 -4.69
CA LEU A 259 -4.03 -8.12 -3.80
C LEU A 259 -3.47 -7.69 -2.45
N GLY A 260 -3.46 -6.39 -2.19
CA GLY A 260 -3.08 -5.83 -0.89
C GLY A 260 -4.25 -5.91 0.07
N ARG A 261 -4.01 -6.38 1.30
CA ARG A 261 -5.03 -6.41 2.34
C ARG A 261 -5.47 -4.97 2.68
N TYR A 262 -6.77 -4.72 2.69
CA TYR A 262 -7.38 -3.44 3.05
C TYR A 262 -8.62 -3.71 3.92
N ASP A 263 -8.42 -3.67 5.22
CA ASP A 263 -9.41 -4.16 6.18
C ASP A 263 -9.18 -3.52 7.54
N GLU A 264 -10.22 -2.89 8.08
CA GLU A 264 -10.18 -2.26 9.40
C GLU A 264 -9.95 -3.29 10.52
N ASN A 265 -10.38 -4.53 10.31
CA ASN A 265 -10.21 -5.63 11.26
C ASN A 265 -8.78 -6.21 11.23
N THR A 266 -7.99 -5.94 10.20
CA THR A 266 -6.59 -6.40 10.13
C THR A 266 -5.73 -5.50 11.03
N LYS A 267 -5.34 -6.02 12.21
CA LYS A 267 -4.52 -5.31 13.20
C LYS A 267 -3.17 -6.01 13.38
N PRO A 268 -2.08 -5.52 12.75
CA PRO A 268 -0.73 -6.01 13.04
C PRO A 268 -0.39 -5.86 14.52
N THR A 269 0.36 -6.82 15.09
CA THR A 269 0.88 -6.73 16.46
C THR A 269 1.88 -5.59 16.59
N SER A 270 2.73 -5.41 15.58
CA SER A 270 3.61 -4.25 15.49
C SER A 270 3.94 -3.90 14.04
N PHE A 271 4.33 -2.65 13.83
CA PHE A 271 4.85 -2.14 12.57
C PHE A 271 6.14 -1.38 12.81
N GLN A 272 7.15 -1.67 12.02
CA GLN A 272 8.42 -0.95 11.99
C GLN A 272 8.61 -0.32 10.62
N GLY A 273 8.60 1.01 10.56
CA GLY A 273 8.78 1.77 9.33
C GLY A 273 8.45 3.26 9.53
N PRO A 274 8.64 4.11 8.50
CA PRO A 274 8.44 5.54 8.60
C PRO A 274 6.96 5.91 8.45
N GLY A 275 6.10 5.46 9.36
CA GLY A 275 4.65 5.63 9.24
C GLY A 275 3.84 5.08 10.40
N GLN A 276 2.52 5.07 10.22
CA GLN A 276 1.53 4.55 11.17
C GLN A 276 0.54 3.64 10.46
N ILE A 277 -0.07 2.72 11.22
CA ILE A 277 -1.08 1.80 10.69
C ILE A 277 -2.44 2.47 10.63
N VAL A 278 -3.07 2.45 9.46
CA VAL A 278 -4.46 2.86 9.20
C VAL A 278 -5.12 1.78 8.35
N ASN A 279 -6.21 1.19 8.85
CA ASN A 279 -7.01 0.17 8.13
C ASN A 279 -6.19 -1.02 7.57
N GLY A 280 -5.26 -1.54 8.37
CA GLY A 280 -4.39 -2.65 7.97
C GLY A 280 -3.25 -2.26 7.02
N GLN A 281 -3.15 -0.98 6.64
CA GLN A 281 -2.08 -0.45 5.80
C GLN A 281 -1.13 0.42 6.63
N ALA A 282 0.14 0.48 6.23
CA ALA A 282 1.06 1.48 6.75
C ALA A 282 1.07 2.71 5.85
N VAL A 283 0.52 3.82 6.33
CA VAL A 283 0.67 5.11 5.65
C VAL A 283 2.06 5.63 5.98
N ILE A 284 2.95 5.62 4.99
CA ILE A 284 4.35 6.03 5.15
C ILE A 284 4.57 7.44 4.61
N SER A 285 5.40 8.22 5.29
CA SER A 285 5.81 9.55 4.88
C SER A 285 7.24 9.81 5.33
N LEU A 286 8.10 10.22 4.40
CA LEU A 286 9.49 10.57 4.66
C LEU A 286 9.97 11.63 3.68
N THR A 287 10.86 12.51 4.15
CA THR A 287 11.57 13.45 3.27
C THR A 287 12.62 12.69 2.48
N ALA A 288 12.62 12.83 1.16
CA ALA A 288 13.60 12.19 0.28
C ALA A 288 15.04 12.57 0.68
N GLY A 289 15.92 11.57 0.78
CA GLY A 289 17.31 11.73 1.19
C GLY A 289 18.23 12.31 0.11
N GLY A 290 19.52 11.95 0.18
CA GLY A 290 20.53 12.36 -0.80
C GLY A 290 20.29 11.74 -2.19
N VAL A 291 20.88 12.37 -3.21
CA VAL A 291 20.82 11.92 -4.62
C VAL A 291 21.33 10.48 -4.75
N GLY A 292 20.59 9.67 -5.52
CA GLY A 292 20.90 8.24 -5.74
C GLY A 292 19.78 7.31 -5.28
N GLU A 293 20.09 6.01 -5.27
CA GLU A 293 19.16 4.98 -4.78
C GLU A 293 19.09 4.97 -3.26
N GLN A 294 17.87 4.89 -2.73
CA GLN A 294 17.55 4.86 -1.32
C GLN A 294 16.61 3.68 -1.02
N ASN A 295 16.68 3.19 0.22
CA ASN A 295 15.85 2.06 0.66
C ASN A 295 14.86 2.49 1.75
N ILE A 296 13.69 1.87 1.74
CA ILE A 296 12.69 1.94 2.80
C ILE A 296 12.53 0.52 3.33
N ASN A 297 13.20 0.23 4.44
CA ASN A 297 13.18 -1.09 5.07
C ASN A 297 12.28 -1.08 6.30
N GLY A 298 11.68 -2.22 6.59
CA GLY A 298 10.86 -2.38 7.79
C GLY A 298 10.19 -3.74 7.84
N GLN A 299 9.24 -3.89 8.76
CA GLN A 299 8.48 -5.13 8.89
C GLN A 299 7.14 -4.94 9.57
N PHE A 300 6.20 -5.82 9.25
CA PHE A 300 5.01 -6.09 10.05
C PHE A 300 5.26 -7.33 10.90
N THR A 301 4.69 -7.39 12.10
CA THR A 301 4.65 -8.62 12.90
C THR A 301 3.22 -8.96 13.24
N PHE A 302 2.84 -10.22 13.06
CA PHE A 302 1.56 -10.76 13.49
C PHE A 302 1.81 -11.88 14.48
N LEU A 303 1.11 -11.88 15.61
CA LEU A 303 1.05 -13.01 16.52
C LEU A 303 -0.06 -13.94 16.02
N GLU A 304 0.30 -15.17 15.71
CA GLU A 304 -0.65 -16.21 15.26
C GLU A 304 -0.22 -17.56 15.86
N ASP A 305 -1.13 -18.21 16.56
CA ASP A 305 -0.93 -19.49 17.25
C ASP A 305 0.30 -19.45 18.19
N GLY A 306 0.42 -18.36 18.96
CA GLY A 306 1.54 -18.11 19.87
C GLY A 306 2.88 -17.83 19.20
N LYS A 307 2.95 -17.77 17.86
CA LYS A 307 4.18 -17.50 17.11
C LYS A 307 4.14 -16.10 16.50
N ASN A 308 5.25 -15.38 16.63
CA ASN A 308 5.43 -14.12 15.91
C ASN A 308 5.83 -14.42 14.45
N ILE A 309 5.02 -13.97 13.51
CA ILE A 309 5.23 -14.05 12.07
C ILE A 309 5.76 -12.69 11.57
N PRO A 310 7.07 -12.55 11.31
CA PRO A 310 7.64 -11.32 10.77
C PRO A 310 7.52 -11.27 9.24
N LEU A 311 6.86 -10.24 8.72
CA LEU A 311 6.75 -9.93 7.30
C LEU A 311 7.61 -8.71 6.97
N LYS A 312 8.86 -8.97 6.55
CA LYS A 312 9.82 -7.93 6.18
C LYS A 312 9.51 -7.34 4.81
N PHE A 313 9.73 -6.04 4.66
CA PHE A 313 9.65 -5.36 3.37
C PHE A 313 10.93 -4.55 3.10
N LYS A 314 11.22 -4.42 1.81
CA LYS A 314 12.29 -3.58 1.27
C LYS A 314 11.75 -2.84 0.05
N GLY A 315 11.39 -1.58 0.24
CA GLY A 315 11.07 -0.65 -0.84
C GLY A 315 12.31 0.08 -1.31
N THR A 316 12.35 0.46 -2.59
CA THR A 316 13.42 1.27 -3.17
C THR A 316 12.84 2.54 -3.79
N TYR A 317 13.56 3.65 -3.68
CA TYR A 317 13.24 4.88 -4.39
C TYR A 317 14.52 5.58 -4.85
N VAL A 318 14.45 6.34 -5.94
CA VAL A 318 15.60 7.08 -6.48
C VAL A 318 15.37 8.57 -6.33
N VAL A 319 16.35 9.27 -5.77
CA VAL A 319 16.37 10.73 -5.69
C VAL A 319 17.18 11.26 -6.85
N VAL A 320 16.53 11.96 -7.78
CA VAL A 320 17.19 12.62 -8.89
C VAL A 320 17.67 14.02 -8.47
N PRO A 321 18.84 14.48 -8.93
CA PRO A 321 19.28 15.84 -8.67
C PRO A 321 18.29 16.83 -9.29
N ARG A 322 18.04 17.95 -8.61
CA ARG A 322 17.23 19.04 -9.18
C ARG A 322 17.94 19.59 -10.42
N PRO A 323 17.21 19.92 -11.51
CA PRO A 323 17.79 20.65 -12.63
C PRO A 323 18.45 21.93 -12.12
N ASN A 324 19.76 22.06 -12.32
CA ASN A 324 20.57 23.17 -11.80
C ASN A 324 21.20 24.03 -12.91
N SER A 325 20.91 23.72 -14.17
CA SER A 325 21.45 24.39 -15.35
C SER A 325 20.31 24.77 -16.29
N ALA A 326 20.17 26.06 -16.55
CA ALA A 326 19.26 26.60 -17.54
C ALA A 326 20.05 26.92 -18.83
N THR A 327 19.52 26.49 -19.98
CA THR A 327 20.08 26.89 -21.28
C THR A 327 19.56 28.28 -21.64
N ILE A 328 20.35 29.30 -21.32
CA ILE A 328 20.05 30.68 -21.70
C ILE A 328 20.96 31.03 -22.89
N SER A 329 20.37 31.36 -24.04
CA SER A 329 21.11 31.82 -25.21
C SER A 329 20.45 33.03 -25.84
N ALA A 330 21.25 33.99 -26.30
CA ALA A 330 20.78 35.08 -27.15
C ALA A 330 20.74 34.61 -28.60
N ASP A 331 19.54 34.52 -29.20
CA ASP A 331 19.33 33.96 -30.54
C ASP A 331 20.16 34.68 -31.62
N LYS A 332 20.39 35.98 -31.47
CA LYS A 332 21.19 36.79 -32.40
C LYS A 332 22.70 36.61 -32.23
N MET A 333 23.15 35.96 -31.16
CA MET A 333 24.56 35.71 -30.83
C MET A 333 25.04 34.31 -31.23
N ASN A 334 24.26 33.55 -32.00
CA ASN A 334 24.72 32.30 -32.62
C ASN A 334 25.71 32.55 -33.78
N VAL A 335 26.81 33.26 -33.49
CA VAL A 335 27.81 33.70 -34.46
C VAL A 335 29.18 33.18 -34.06
N VAL A 336 29.96 32.72 -35.04
CA VAL A 336 31.39 32.43 -34.90
C VAL A 336 32.16 33.25 -35.93
N TYR A 337 33.27 33.85 -35.53
CA TYR A 337 34.08 34.70 -36.39
C TYR A 337 35.18 33.90 -37.08
N ARG A 338 35.34 34.13 -38.37
CA ARG A 338 36.44 33.58 -39.16
C ARG A 338 37.77 34.25 -38.82
N GLY A 339 38.84 33.47 -38.69
CA GLY A 339 40.19 33.98 -38.44
C GLY A 339 40.54 34.20 -36.96
N VAL A 340 39.62 33.89 -36.05
CA VAL A 340 39.85 33.87 -34.59
C VAL A 340 39.41 32.54 -33.99
N VAL A 341 39.89 32.26 -32.77
CA VAL A 341 39.49 31.09 -32.00
C VAL A 341 38.23 31.44 -31.20
N ASN A 342 37.10 30.81 -31.53
CA ASN A 342 35.81 31.04 -30.86
C ASN A 342 35.63 30.02 -29.73
N PRO A 343 35.65 30.42 -28.44
CA PRO A 343 35.41 29.50 -27.34
C PRO A 343 33.94 29.09 -27.28
N ILE A 344 33.66 27.79 -27.23
CA ILE A 344 32.33 27.19 -27.18
C ILE A 344 32.18 26.33 -25.93
N SER A 345 31.06 26.47 -25.23
CA SER A 345 30.66 25.56 -24.16
C SER A 345 29.56 24.64 -24.64
N VAL A 346 29.72 23.33 -24.42
CA VAL A 346 28.74 22.30 -24.76
C VAL A 346 28.38 21.54 -23.49
N SER A 347 27.08 21.41 -23.24
CA SER A 347 26.52 20.58 -22.18
C SER A 347 25.26 19.92 -22.70
N PHE A 348 24.92 18.73 -22.20
CA PHE A 348 23.72 18.00 -22.58
C PHE A 348 22.98 17.65 -21.28
N ALA A 349 21.78 18.22 -21.08
CA ALA A 349 21.03 18.01 -19.85
C ALA A 349 20.72 16.51 -19.64
N GLY A 350 21.02 16.00 -18.43
CA GLY A 350 20.84 14.58 -18.10
C GLY A 350 22.00 13.66 -18.51
N VAL A 351 23.07 14.19 -19.11
CA VAL A 351 24.29 13.45 -19.46
C VAL A 351 25.50 14.10 -18.78
N ALA A 352 26.37 13.30 -18.15
CA ALA A 352 27.60 13.80 -17.55
C ALA A 352 28.55 14.35 -18.63
N ASP A 353 29.27 15.45 -18.35
CA ASP A 353 30.14 16.14 -19.32
C ASP A 353 31.20 15.24 -19.98
N ASN A 354 31.66 14.20 -19.27
CA ASN A 354 32.63 13.23 -19.79
C ASN A 354 32.02 12.20 -20.77
N LYS A 355 30.69 12.14 -20.87
CA LYS A 355 29.92 11.31 -21.82
C LYS A 355 29.27 12.13 -22.93
N VAL A 356 29.64 13.40 -23.04
CA VAL A 356 29.22 14.31 -24.11
C VAL A 356 30.37 14.49 -25.09
N VAL A 357 30.11 14.22 -26.38
CA VAL A 357 31.09 14.39 -27.46
C VAL A 357 30.52 15.35 -28.49
N ALA A 358 31.20 16.47 -28.72
CA ALA A 358 30.87 17.43 -29.77
C ALA A 358 31.83 17.30 -30.97
N SER A 359 31.30 17.44 -32.18
CA SER A 359 32.08 17.42 -33.42
C SER A 359 31.58 18.45 -34.42
N ALA A 360 32.52 19.10 -35.10
CA ALA A 360 32.29 19.96 -36.26
C ALA A 360 33.62 20.22 -37.00
N PRO A 361 33.60 20.59 -38.29
CA PRO A 361 34.78 21.09 -38.98
C PRO A 361 35.36 22.33 -38.27
N GLY A 362 36.65 22.29 -37.92
CA GLY A 362 37.33 23.38 -37.23
C GLY A 362 37.10 23.45 -35.71
N LEU A 363 36.39 22.46 -35.13
CA LEU A 363 36.19 22.35 -33.68
C LEU A 363 37.28 21.47 -33.05
N SER A 364 37.84 21.91 -31.93
CA SER A 364 38.83 21.17 -31.14
C SER A 364 38.57 21.31 -29.64
N SER A 365 39.14 20.41 -28.83
CA SER A 365 39.04 20.48 -27.37
C SER A 365 39.80 21.68 -26.82
N ALA A 366 39.21 22.40 -25.85
CA ALA A 366 39.88 23.47 -25.11
C ALA A 366 40.55 22.98 -23.81
N GLY A 367 40.67 21.65 -23.61
CA GLY A 367 41.38 21.05 -22.48
C GLY A 367 40.57 20.90 -21.19
N LYS A 368 39.28 21.29 -21.18
CA LYS A 368 38.35 21.05 -20.06
C LYS A 368 37.09 20.32 -20.57
N PRO A 369 36.46 19.44 -19.79
CA PRO A 369 35.20 18.81 -20.15
C PRO A 369 34.14 19.85 -20.54
N GLY A 370 33.43 19.62 -21.64
CA GLY A 370 32.41 20.54 -22.16
C GLY A 370 32.93 21.85 -22.74
N LYS A 371 34.25 22.07 -22.88
CA LYS A 371 34.85 23.29 -23.45
C LYS A 371 35.59 23.00 -24.74
N TYR A 372 35.28 23.77 -25.78
CA TYR A 372 35.80 23.61 -27.12
C TYR A 372 36.23 24.94 -27.73
N ASN A 373 37.08 24.86 -28.76
CA ASN A 373 37.53 25.99 -29.56
C ASN A 373 37.10 25.77 -31.01
N MET A 374 36.39 26.74 -31.59
CA MET A 374 35.88 26.71 -32.96
C MET A 374 36.65 27.71 -33.83
N SER A 375 37.33 27.22 -34.86
CA SER A 375 37.94 28.01 -35.93
C SER A 375 37.25 27.67 -37.26
N PRO A 376 36.21 28.41 -37.66
CA PRO A 376 35.36 28.02 -38.78
C PRO A 376 36.10 28.16 -40.11
N GLY A 377 35.82 27.24 -41.05
CA GLY A 377 36.36 27.25 -42.40
C GLY A 377 35.66 28.22 -43.35
N SER A 378 35.57 27.81 -44.62
CA SER A 378 34.76 28.49 -45.64
C SER A 378 33.25 28.29 -45.40
N GLY A 379 32.42 29.08 -46.09
CA GLY A 379 30.96 29.00 -45.99
C GLY A 379 30.32 30.06 -45.07
N THR A 380 29.00 29.97 -44.90
CA THR A 380 28.19 30.92 -44.13
C THR A 380 27.72 30.37 -42.78
N GLU A 381 27.87 29.07 -42.55
CA GLU A 381 27.37 28.37 -41.36
C GLU A 381 28.32 27.26 -40.89
N ALA A 382 28.37 27.06 -39.57
CA ALA A 382 29.08 25.95 -38.93
C ALA A 382 28.09 25.21 -38.02
N THR A 383 27.82 23.94 -38.30
CA THR A 383 26.94 23.11 -37.47
C THR A 383 27.77 22.26 -36.52
N ILE A 384 27.48 22.39 -35.22
CA ILE A 384 28.07 21.56 -34.17
C ILE A 384 27.08 20.47 -33.83
N SER A 385 27.51 19.22 -34.01
CA SER A 385 26.75 18.02 -33.62
C SER A 385 27.24 17.54 -32.26
N VAL A 386 26.31 17.23 -31.37
CA VAL A 386 26.57 16.78 -30.00
C VAL A 386 25.94 15.42 -29.81
N THR A 387 26.70 14.47 -29.28
CA THR A 387 26.23 13.13 -28.91
C THR A 387 26.45 12.90 -27.42
N GLY A 388 25.38 12.60 -26.69
CA GLY A 388 25.43 12.18 -25.29
C GLY A 388 25.20 10.67 -25.15
N THR A 389 25.91 10.02 -24.24
CA THR A 389 25.65 8.62 -23.86
C THR A 389 24.93 8.56 -22.52
N LEU A 390 23.69 8.06 -22.52
CA LEU A 390 22.88 7.90 -21.32
C LEU A 390 23.42 6.78 -20.39
N PRO A 391 23.01 6.73 -19.11
CA PRO A 391 23.43 5.69 -18.18
C PRO A 391 23.10 4.26 -18.64
N ASN A 392 22.02 4.09 -19.41
CA ASN A 392 21.60 2.80 -19.99
C ASN A 392 22.38 2.40 -21.26
N GLY A 393 23.30 3.25 -21.74
CA GLY A 393 24.10 3.02 -22.93
C GLY A 393 23.52 3.61 -24.22
N ASP A 394 22.29 4.11 -24.19
CA ASP A 394 21.66 4.73 -25.36
C ASP A 394 22.36 6.03 -25.76
N LYS A 395 22.35 6.31 -27.07
CA LYS A 395 22.93 7.54 -27.63
C LYS A 395 21.82 8.51 -27.98
N VAL A 396 21.95 9.74 -27.48
CA VAL A 396 21.10 10.88 -27.83
C VAL A 396 21.92 11.90 -28.60
N THR A 397 21.34 12.49 -29.64
CA THR A 397 22.02 13.46 -30.50
C THR A 397 21.24 14.76 -30.60
N ASP A 398 21.96 15.87 -30.61
CA ASP A 398 21.43 17.20 -30.87
C ASP A 398 22.42 18.00 -31.73
N LYS A 399 21.97 19.06 -32.38
CA LYS A 399 22.82 19.91 -33.22
C LYS A 399 22.45 21.38 -33.10
N LYS A 400 23.47 22.25 -33.15
CA LYS A 400 23.29 23.71 -33.18
C LYS A 400 24.09 24.33 -34.32
N THR A 401 23.41 25.15 -35.12
CA THR A 401 24.02 25.86 -36.25
C THR A 401 24.38 27.29 -35.86
N PHE A 402 25.63 27.65 -36.11
CA PHE A 402 26.19 28.98 -35.92
C PHE A 402 26.41 29.64 -37.27
N ARG A 403 26.13 30.93 -37.37
CA ARG A 403 26.44 31.75 -38.56
C ARG A 403 27.92 32.11 -38.53
N ILE A 404 28.61 31.91 -39.64
CA ILE A 404 30.01 32.32 -39.79
C ILE A 404 30.04 33.76 -40.28
N LYS A 405 30.62 34.66 -39.49
CA LYS A 405 30.87 36.05 -39.91
C LYS A 405 32.36 36.32 -40.10
N GLY A 406 32.67 37.22 -41.03
CA GLY A 406 34.00 37.83 -41.07
C GLY A 406 34.20 38.77 -39.89
N ILE A 407 35.46 39.01 -39.52
CA ILE A 407 35.83 40.02 -38.53
C ILE A 407 35.34 41.38 -39.04
N PRO A 408 34.72 42.22 -38.18
CA PRO A 408 34.27 43.54 -38.60
C PRO A 408 35.42 44.37 -39.18
N GLY A 409 35.10 45.31 -40.06
CA GLY A 409 36.11 46.21 -40.63
C GLY A 409 36.68 47.12 -39.53
N PRO A 410 38.01 47.22 -39.38
CA PRO A 410 38.60 48.09 -38.38
C PRO A 410 38.44 49.56 -38.76
N THR A 411 38.67 50.43 -37.78
CA THR A 411 38.70 51.88 -37.95
C THR A 411 40.14 52.36 -38.01
N GLY A 412 40.50 53.13 -39.04
CA GLY A 412 41.81 53.73 -39.17
C GLY A 412 42.11 54.71 -38.03
N THR A 413 43.38 54.82 -37.68
CA THR A 413 43.83 55.73 -36.61
C THR A 413 45.08 56.50 -37.03
N ILE A 414 45.22 57.72 -36.53
CA ILE A 414 46.45 58.52 -36.61
C ILE A 414 46.88 58.79 -35.17
N ARG A 415 48.09 58.36 -34.79
CA ARG A 415 48.55 58.41 -33.39
C ARG A 415 47.58 57.70 -32.41
N GLY A 416 46.84 56.70 -32.88
CA GLY A 416 45.85 55.96 -32.09
C GLY A 416 44.49 56.64 -31.92
N GLU A 417 44.29 57.85 -32.46
CA GLU A 417 43.03 58.59 -32.47
C GLU A 417 42.23 58.29 -33.77
N MET A 418 40.90 58.23 -33.69
CA MET A 418 40.00 57.91 -34.81
C MET A 418 39.22 59.15 -35.28
N GLY A 419 38.61 59.07 -36.48
CA GLY A 419 37.75 60.15 -37.00
C GLY A 419 38.58 61.32 -37.54
N VAL A 420 38.40 62.51 -36.97
CA VAL A 420 39.16 63.72 -37.32
C VAL A 420 40.16 64.02 -36.21
N VAL A 421 41.43 63.75 -36.49
CA VAL A 421 42.56 63.99 -35.58
C VAL A 421 43.10 65.39 -35.85
N LYS A 422 43.25 66.23 -34.83
CA LYS A 422 43.78 67.59 -34.99
C LYS A 422 45.18 67.74 -34.42
N GLY A 423 46.01 68.57 -35.03
CA GLY A 423 47.33 68.89 -34.48
C GLY A 423 48.26 69.61 -35.45
N PRO A 424 49.49 69.92 -35.03
CA PRO A 424 50.47 70.55 -35.92
C PRO A 424 50.88 69.58 -37.03
N ARG A 425 51.32 70.13 -38.17
CA ARG A 425 51.80 69.36 -39.33
C ARG A 425 52.94 68.41 -38.96
N SER A 426 53.86 68.86 -38.09
CA SER A 426 55.00 68.07 -37.62
C SER A 426 54.58 66.75 -36.96
N ASN A 427 53.44 66.73 -36.26
CA ASN A 427 52.94 65.53 -35.60
C ASN A 427 52.40 64.52 -36.61
N LEU A 428 51.81 64.99 -37.72
CA LEU A 428 51.41 64.12 -38.81
C LEU A 428 52.63 63.50 -39.47
N GLU A 429 53.69 64.28 -39.77
CA GLU A 429 54.91 63.81 -40.45
C GLU A 429 55.62 62.62 -39.80
N ILE A 430 55.49 62.47 -38.48
CA ILE A 430 56.05 61.36 -37.69
C ILE A 430 54.99 60.36 -37.18
N ALA A 431 53.71 60.56 -37.53
CA ALA A 431 52.63 59.73 -37.05
C ALA A 431 52.71 58.31 -37.62
N THR A 432 52.27 57.35 -36.79
CA THR A 432 51.96 55.99 -37.22
C THR A 432 50.48 55.92 -37.57
N ILE A 433 50.19 55.40 -38.76
CA ILE A 433 48.85 55.02 -39.18
C ILE A 433 48.56 53.63 -38.61
N GLY A 434 47.55 53.53 -37.76
CA GLY A 434 47.15 52.27 -37.14
C GLY A 434 45.72 51.87 -37.50
N ALA A 435 45.24 50.77 -36.93
CA ALA A 435 43.85 50.36 -37.04
C ALA A 435 43.37 49.80 -35.69
N LYS A 436 42.10 50.04 -35.37
CA LYS A 436 41.45 49.56 -34.14
C LYS A 436 40.11 48.91 -34.46
N LEU A 437 39.79 47.83 -33.76
CA LEU A 437 38.43 47.27 -33.72
C LEU A 437 37.77 47.78 -32.44
N LEU A 438 36.62 48.44 -32.57
CA LEU A 438 35.81 48.87 -31.45
C LEU A 438 34.83 47.77 -31.09
N ASP A 439 34.63 47.56 -29.78
CA ASP A 439 33.66 46.61 -29.22
C ASP A 439 33.78 45.18 -29.80
N PHE A 440 35.03 44.73 -30.02
CA PHE A 440 35.30 43.37 -30.49
C PHE A 440 35.90 42.53 -29.36
N ASP A 441 35.14 41.51 -28.93
CA ASP A 441 35.46 40.69 -27.76
C ASP A 441 36.65 39.73 -27.93
N PHE A 442 37.33 39.76 -29.09
CA PHE A 442 38.49 38.92 -29.37
C PHE A 442 39.76 39.77 -29.38
N GLU A 443 40.75 39.36 -28.60
CA GLU A 443 42.09 39.92 -28.67
C GLU A 443 42.76 39.50 -29.99
N VAL A 444 42.93 40.46 -30.89
CA VAL A 444 43.58 40.28 -32.20
C VAL A 444 44.62 41.36 -32.44
N GLY A 445 45.74 40.99 -33.06
CA GLY A 445 46.74 41.95 -33.54
C GLY A 445 46.31 42.56 -34.88
N LEU A 446 46.53 43.86 -35.07
CA LEU A 446 46.21 44.58 -36.31
C LEU A 446 47.42 45.41 -36.76
N ASP A 447 47.97 45.06 -37.91
CA ASP A 447 49.10 45.78 -38.52
C ASP A 447 48.68 46.46 -39.82
N VAL A 448 48.97 47.76 -39.95
CA VAL A 448 48.77 48.48 -41.21
C VAL A 448 49.96 48.20 -42.15
N VAL A 449 49.67 47.71 -43.35
CA VAL A 449 50.67 47.37 -44.37
C VAL A 449 50.69 48.35 -45.55
N GLY A 450 49.73 49.27 -45.62
CA GLY A 450 49.71 50.35 -46.60
C GLY A 450 48.46 51.23 -46.47
N PHE A 451 48.49 52.41 -47.07
CA PHE A 451 47.38 53.36 -47.08
C PHE A 451 47.54 54.39 -48.22
N ASN A 452 46.48 55.14 -48.51
CA ASN A 452 46.49 56.26 -49.44
C ASN A 452 46.40 57.58 -48.67
N MET A 453 47.28 58.53 -48.98
CA MET A 453 47.24 59.89 -48.45
C MET A 453 46.78 60.86 -49.52
N LYS A 454 45.80 61.70 -49.20
CA LYS A 454 45.31 62.76 -50.09
C LYS A 454 45.22 64.10 -49.36
N ILE A 455 45.67 65.15 -50.05
CA ILE A 455 45.55 66.56 -49.63
C ILE A 455 44.87 67.30 -50.79
N ALA A 456 44.03 68.30 -50.49
CA ALA A 456 43.37 69.09 -51.52
C ALA A 456 44.39 69.71 -52.49
N GLY A 457 44.10 69.66 -53.79
CA GLY A 457 44.99 70.20 -54.84
C GLY A 457 46.23 69.36 -55.15
N GLN A 458 46.40 68.18 -54.55
CA GLN A 458 47.53 67.28 -54.84
C GLN A 458 47.03 65.86 -55.23
N PRO A 459 47.74 65.14 -56.11
CA PRO A 459 47.44 63.74 -56.39
C PRO A 459 47.53 62.86 -55.12
N THR A 460 46.72 61.81 -55.07
CA THR A 460 46.80 60.81 -54.00
C THR A 460 48.16 60.10 -54.02
N VAL A 461 48.81 59.99 -52.87
CA VAL A 461 50.05 59.24 -52.69
C VAL A 461 49.72 57.88 -52.10
N VAL A 462 50.11 56.80 -52.79
CA VAL A 462 50.00 55.42 -52.29
C VAL A 462 51.23 55.11 -51.44
N VAL A 463 51.01 54.66 -50.21
CA VAL A 463 52.07 54.39 -49.22
C VAL A 463 52.11 52.91 -48.89
N THR A 464 53.31 52.34 -48.93
CA THR A 464 53.60 51.00 -48.40
C THR A 464 54.14 51.14 -46.99
N GLY A 465 53.55 50.39 -46.04
CA GLY A 465 53.84 50.47 -44.61
C GLY A 465 52.86 51.39 -43.84
N ASN A 466 53.18 51.65 -42.58
CA ASN A 466 52.31 52.37 -41.63
C ASN A 466 52.81 53.79 -41.27
N LYS A 467 53.79 54.33 -42.00
CA LYS A 467 54.37 55.67 -41.78
C LYS A 467 54.43 56.45 -43.09
N LEU A 468 54.39 57.77 -43.00
CA LEU A 468 54.51 58.65 -44.17
C LEU A 468 55.90 58.53 -44.80
N ASN A 469 55.94 58.27 -46.11
CA ASN A 469 57.17 58.23 -46.89
C ASN A 469 57.66 59.64 -47.28
N ALA A 470 58.83 59.73 -47.93
CA ALA A 470 59.39 61.02 -48.36
C ALA A 470 58.47 61.80 -49.30
N GLN A 471 57.77 61.11 -50.20
CA GLN A 471 56.80 61.71 -51.12
C GLN A 471 55.61 62.33 -50.38
N CYS A 472 55.09 61.64 -49.35
CA CYS A 472 54.05 62.18 -48.48
C CYS A 472 54.49 63.46 -47.78
N LYS A 473 55.71 63.50 -47.24
CA LYS A 473 56.25 64.70 -46.57
C LYS A 473 56.40 65.87 -47.55
N GLN A 474 56.81 65.60 -48.79
CA GLN A 474 56.90 66.62 -49.83
C GLN A 474 55.52 67.18 -50.20
N VAL A 475 54.51 66.32 -50.38
CA VAL A 475 53.13 66.75 -50.66
C VAL A 475 52.54 67.51 -49.47
N LEU A 476 52.82 67.06 -48.24
CA LEU A 476 52.38 67.69 -46.99
C LEU A 476 53.04 69.05 -46.75
N SER A 477 54.23 69.31 -47.29
CA SER A 477 54.90 70.61 -47.15
C SER A 477 54.07 71.79 -47.67
N ARG A 478 53.15 71.53 -48.61
CA ARG A 478 52.24 72.52 -49.22
C ARG A 478 50.94 72.73 -48.44
N ALA A 479 50.70 71.95 -47.40
CA ALA A 479 49.52 72.06 -46.55
C ALA A 479 49.76 73.07 -45.41
N GLY A 480 48.76 73.90 -45.14
CA GLY A 480 48.74 74.93 -44.10
C GLY A 480 47.71 74.64 -43.01
N LYS A 481 47.53 75.61 -42.11
CA LYS A 481 46.51 75.55 -41.06
C LYS A 481 45.11 75.53 -41.68
N GLY A 482 44.25 74.65 -41.18
CA GLY A 482 42.90 74.39 -41.69
C GLY A 482 42.81 73.31 -42.76
N ASP A 483 43.93 72.88 -43.35
CA ASP A 483 43.92 71.83 -44.36
C ASP A 483 43.68 70.45 -43.74
N GLN A 484 42.87 69.65 -44.44
CA GLN A 484 42.59 68.27 -44.09
C GLN A 484 43.35 67.30 -44.98
N VAL A 485 44.05 66.38 -44.34
CA VAL A 485 44.76 65.25 -44.96
C VAL A 485 43.92 63.99 -44.73
N THR A 486 43.40 63.41 -45.81
CA THR A 486 42.63 62.18 -45.73
C THR A 486 43.56 60.97 -45.87
N ILE A 487 43.51 60.06 -44.89
CA ILE A 487 44.12 58.75 -44.94
C ILE A 487 43.01 57.73 -45.23
N SER A 488 43.06 57.13 -46.42
CA SER A 488 42.03 56.24 -46.97
C SER A 488 42.66 54.96 -47.53
N GLU A 489 41.84 53.99 -47.96
CA GLU A 489 42.31 52.70 -48.50
C GLU A 489 43.35 52.01 -47.61
N ILE A 490 43.14 52.05 -46.29
CA ILE A 490 44.07 51.49 -45.30
C ILE A 490 44.01 49.97 -45.36
N LYS A 491 45.12 49.36 -45.74
CA LYS A 491 45.31 47.91 -45.80
C LYS A 491 45.77 47.40 -44.45
N THR A 492 44.91 46.66 -43.77
CA THR A 492 45.18 46.10 -42.44
C THR A 492 45.31 44.59 -42.49
N LYS A 493 46.44 44.09 -42.01
CA LYS A 493 46.72 42.68 -41.81
C LYS A 493 46.35 42.31 -40.37
N LEU A 494 45.48 41.32 -40.23
CA LEU A 494 45.13 40.75 -38.94
C LEU A 494 46.09 39.63 -38.58
N VAL A 495 46.53 39.61 -37.32
CA VAL A 495 47.38 38.59 -36.71
C VAL A 495 46.57 37.91 -35.60
N GLY A 496 46.19 36.65 -35.82
CA GLY A 496 45.36 35.85 -34.92
C GLY A 496 45.51 34.35 -35.21
N ALA A 497 44.40 33.63 -35.40
CA ALA A 497 44.41 32.24 -35.85
C ALA A 497 44.65 32.16 -37.38
N GLY A 498 45.82 32.67 -37.80
CA GLY A 498 46.20 32.90 -39.19
C GLY A 498 46.52 34.36 -39.49
N SER A 499 46.81 34.64 -40.77
CA SER A 499 47.12 35.98 -41.27
C SER A 499 46.11 36.34 -42.37
N TYR A 500 45.21 37.28 -42.09
CA TYR A 500 44.17 37.71 -43.04
C TYR A 500 44.32 39.18 -43.37
N LEU A 501 44.30 39.52 -44.67
CA LEU A 501 44.16 40.91 -45.10
C LEU A 501 42.67 41.27 -45.02
N LEU A 502 42.32 42.22 -44.16
CA LEU A 502 40.93 42.62 -44.00
C LEU A 502 40.47 43.42 -45.23
N PRO A 503 39.24 43.20 -45.72
CA PRO A 503 38.81 43.74 -47.00
C PRO A 503 38.58 45.26 -46.97
N ARG A 504 38.27 45.83 -45.80
CA ARG A 504 37.99 47.26 -45.67
C ARG A 504 38.31 47.78 -44.28
N THR A 505 38.98 48.93 -44.22
CA THR A 505 39.25 49.72 -43.02
C THR A 505 38.66 51.11 -43.21
N ALA A 506 37.97 51.64 -42.21
CA ALA A 506 37.42 53.00 -42.30
C ALA A 506 38.56 54.04 -42.39
N PRO A 507 38.38 55.11 -43.17
CA PRO A 507 39.39 56.17 -43.29
C PRO A 507 39.52 56.98 -42.00
N VAL A 508 40.60 57.74 -41.90
CA VAL A 508 40.86 58.69 -40.82
C VAL A 508 41.40 60.00 -41.42
N ILE A 509 41.00 61.12 -40.85
CA ILE A 509 41.34 62.46 -41.37
C ILE A 509 42.23 63.15 -40.35
N TYR A 510 43.24 63.88 -40.84
CA TYR A 510 44.04 64.78 -40.03
C TYR A 510 43.79 66.23 -40.42
N GLU A 511 43.44 67.09 -39.47
CA GLU A 511 43.26 68.53 -39.67
C GLU A 511 44.43 69.28 -39.04
N ILE A 512 45.13 70.09 -39.84
CA ILE A 512 46.31 70.85 -39.39
C ILE A 512 45.85 72.11 -38.66
N GLN A 513 46.38 72.39 -37.46
CA GLN A 513 46.05 73.60 -36.66
C GLN A 513 47.29 74.36 -36.15
#